data_AF-A0A960H829-F1
#
_entry.id   AF-A0A960H829-F1
#
_cell.length_a   1.000
_cell.length_b   1.000
_cell.length_c   1.000
_cell.angle_alpha   90.00
_cell.angle_beta   90.00
_cell.angle_gamma   90.00
#
_symmetry.space_group_name_H-M   'P 1'
#
loop_
_entity.id
_entity.type
_entity.pdbx_description
1 polymer ?
#
loop_
_entity_poly.entity_id
_entity_poly.type
_entity_poly.pdbx_seq_one_letter_code
_entity_poly.pdbx_strand_id
1 'polypeptide(L)'
;MNAARREAPDRNLALELVRVTEAGAMAAGRWVGRGDKEGGDGAAVDAMRQLVNSVSMRGVVVIGEGEKDNAPMLFNGEEVGNGDGPECDFAVDPVDGTTLMSK
;
A
#
# COMPACT_ATOMS: atom_id res chain seq x y z
N MET A 1 29.63 -8.40 15.71
CA MET A 1 28.59 -7.77 14.87
C MET A 1 27.47 -8.79 14.73
N ASN A 2 26.35 -8.59 15.43
CA ASN A 2 25.20 -9.48 15.31
C ASN A 2 24.55 -9.22 13.95
N ALA A 3 24.64 -10.19 13.03
CA ALA A 3 23.75 -10.19 11.89
C ALA A 3 22.33 -10.31 12.45
N ALA A 4 21.54 -9.24 12.36
CA ALA A 4 20.14 -9.28 12.74
C ALA A 4 19.51 -10.44 11.98
N ARG A 5 19.03 -11.44 12.74
CA ARG A 5 18.34 -12.58 12.16
C ARG A 5 17.08 -12.01 11.52
N ARG A 6 17.01 -12.03 10.19
CA ARG A 6 15.81 -11.60 9.45
C ARG A 6 14.64 -12.40 9.99
N GLU A 7 13.73 -11.68 10.65
CA GLU A 7 12.47 -12.26 11.12
C GLU A 7 11.67 -12.60 9.87
N ALA A 8 11.12 -13.81 9.81
CA ALA A 8 10.33 -14.22 8.65
C ALA A 8 8.93 -13.59 8.77
N PRO A 9 8.31 -13.18 7.66
CA PRO A 9 6.89 -12.88 7.61
C PRO A 9 6.06 -13.99 8.28
N ASP A 10 5.15 -13.61 9.17
CA ASP A 10 4.27 -14.54 9.87
C ASP A 10 2.81 -14.41 9.39
N ARG A 11 1.93 -15.25 9.95
CA ARG A 11 0.50 -15.25 9.60
C ARG A 11 -0.20 -13.94 9.95
N ASN A 12 0.27 -13.21 10.96
CA ASN A 12 -0.37 -11.97 11.38
C ASN A 12 -0.08 -10.86 10.38
N LEU A 13 1.15 -10.75 9.87
CA LEU A 13 1.49 -9.81 8.80
C LEU A 13 0.59 -10.00 7.57
N ALA A 14 0.38 -11.24 7.15
CA ALA A 14 -0.51 -11.53 6.01
C ALA A 14 -1.95 -11.05 6.25
N LEU A 15 -2.48 -11.22 7.47
CA LEU A 15 -3.83 -10.78 7.82
C LEU A 15 -3.96 -9.26 7.97
N GLU A 16 -2.90 -8.59 8.40
CA GLU A 16 -2.85 -7.12 8.44
C GLU A 16 -2.87 -6.54 7.03
N LEU A 17 -2.12 -7.14 6.09
CA LEU A 17 -2.11 -6.71 4.68
C LEU A 17 -3.45 -6.93 3.96
N VAL A 18 -4.24 -7.94 4.34
CA VAL A 18 -5.63 -8.09 3.85
C VAL A 18 -6.46 -6.85 4.17
N ARG A 19 -6.32 -6.29 5.38
CA ARG A 19 -7.07 -5.08 5.75
C ARG A 19 -6.63 -3.87 4.95
N VAL A 20 -5.35 -3.77 4.59
CA VAL A 20 -4.82 -2.71 3.71
C VAL A 20 -5.54 -2.74 2.37
N THR A 21 -5.64 -3.90 1.73
CA THR A 21 -6.33 -4.01 0.43
C THR A 21 -7.84 -3.82 0.54
N GLU A 22 -8.47 -4.30 1.62
CA GLU A 22 -9.89 -4.02 1.91
C GLU A 22 -10.17 -2.52 2.04
N ALA A 23 -9.30 -1.78 2.73
CA ALA A 23 -9.43 -0.34 2.88
C ALA A 23 -9.34 0.40 1.54
N GLY A 24 -8.35 0.03 0.71
CA GLY A 24 -8.21 0.56 -0.66
C GLY A 24 -9.45 0.28 -1.51
N ALA A 25 -9.90 -0.98 -1.54
CA ALA A 25 -11.08 -1.39 -2.31
C ALA A 25 -12.37 -0.69 -1.85
N MET A 26 -12.57 -0.54 -0.53
CA MET A 26 -13.74 0.17 0.02
C MET A 26 -13.71 1.68 -0.27
N ALA A 27 -12.51 2.27 -0.37
CA ALA A 27 -12.34 3.66 -0.75
C ALA A 27 -12.60 3.89 -2.24
N ALA A 28 -11.93 3.14 -3.12
CA ALA A 28 -12.13 3.19 -4.58
C ALA A 28 -13.54 2.74 -5.00
N GLY A 29 -14.15 1.79 -4.30
CA GLY A 29 -15.49 1.27 -4.61
C GLY A 29 -16.57 2.35 -4.62
N ARG A 30 -16.37 3.46 -3.90
CA ARG A 30 -17.29 4.61 -3.92
C ARG A 30 -17.26 5.36 -5.26
N TRP A 31 -16.22 5.19 -6.06
CA TRP A 31 -15.98 5.88 -7.33
C TRP A 31 -16.36 5.09 -8.57
N VAL A 32 -16.83 3.85 -8.39
CA VAL A 32 -17.24 2.98 -9.50
C VAL A 32 -18.30 3.66 -10.37
N GLY A 33 -18.06 3.69 -11.69
CA GLY A 33 -18.99 4.26 -12.68
C GLY A 33 -19.14 5.79 -12.63
N ARG A 34 -18.25 6.52 -11.95
CA ARG A 34 -18.33 7.99 -11.84
C ARG A 34 -17.60 8.76 -12.95
N GLY A 35 -16.86 8.06 -13.81
CA GLY A 35 -16.02 8.68 -14.83
C GLY A 35 -14.77 9.39 -14.28
N ASP A 36 -14.50 9.26 -12.98
CA ASP A 36 -13.37 9.89 -12.30
C ASP A 36 -12.37 8.84 -11.82
N LYS A 37 -11.41 8.51 -12.69
CA LYS A 37 -10.36 7.52 -12.41
C LYS A 37 -9.33 8.03 -11.39
N GLU A 38 -8.97 9.32 -11.45
CA GLU A 38 -7.92 9.91 -10.62
C GLU A 38 -8.41 10.08 -9.18
N GLY A 39 -9.66 10.50 -9.00
CA GLY A 39 -10.28 10.61 -7.67
C GLY A 39 -10.44 9.24 -6.99
N GLY A 40 -10.82 8.20 -7.74
CA GLY A 40 -10.96 6.86 -7.19
C GLY A 40 -9.65 6.18 -6.85
N ASP A 41 -8.62 6.41 -7.67
CA ASP A 41 -7.26 5.93 -7.42
C ASP A 41 -6.63 6.62 -6.21
N GLY A 42 -6.69 7.96 -6.17
CA GLY A 42 -6.21 8.74 -5.02
C GLY A 42 -6.89 8.33 -3.70
N ALA A 43 -8.19 8.03 -3.75
CA ALA A 43 -8.90 7.53 -2.56
C ALA A 43 -8.38 6.16 -2.07
N ALA A 44 -7.96 5.27 -2.97
CA ALA A 44 -7.35 4.00 -2.59
C ALA A 44 -5.93 4.20 -2.05
N VAL A 45 -5.11 5.02 -2.73
CA VAL A 45 -3.75 5.40 -2.29
C VAL A 45 -3.81 5.92 -0.85
N ASP A 46 -4.67 6.89 -0.55
CA ASP A 46 -4.83 7.48 0.78
C ASP A 46 -5.17 6.43 1.84
N ALA A 47 -6.17 5.59 1.55
CA ALA A 47 -6.66 4.58 2.48
C ALA A 47 -5.60 3.50 2.76
N MET A 48 -4.92 3.02 1.71
CA MET A 48 -3.86 2.03 1.83
C MET A 48 -2.65 2.60 2.55
N ARG A 49 -2.23 3.83 2.21
CA ARG A 49 -1.10 4.53 2.86
C ARG A 49 -1.34 4.74 4.36
N GLN A 50 -2.55 5.09 4.75
CA GLN A 50 -2.91 5.27 6.15
C GLN A 50 -2.83 3.94 6.91
N LEU A 51 -3.39 2.87 6.35
CA LEU A 51 -3.50 1.60 7.06
C LEU A 51 -2.19 0.81 7.06
N VAL A 52 -1.40 0.87 5.98
CA VAL A 52 -0.11 0.18 5.89
C VAL A 52 0.87 0.66 6.97
N ASN A 53 0.78 1.91 7.42
CA ASN A 53 1.58 2.45 8.54
C ASN A 53 1.28 1.82 9.90
N SER A 54 0.16 1.11 10.04
CA SER A 54 -0.18 0.40 11.28
C SER A 54 0.34 -1.04 11.31
N VAL A 55 0.77 -1.57 10.16
CA VAL A 55 1.24 -2.95 9.98
C VAL A 55 2.59 -3.14 10.68
N SER A 56 2.75 -4.26 11.39
CA SER A 56 4.00 -4.61 12.07
C SER A 56 5.06 -5.09 11.08
N MET A 57 5.68 -4.14 10.37
CA MET A 57 6.76 -4.39 9.42
C MET A 57 7.69 -3.17 9.28
N ARG A 58 8.91 -3.44 8.80
CA ARG A 58 9.85 -2.45 8.24
C ARG A 58 9.85 -2.60 6.73
N GLY A 59 8.82 -2.05 6.10
CA GLY A 59 8.61 -2.15 4.66
C GLY A 59 9.27 -1.02 3.89
N VAL A 60 9.79 -1.33 2.70
CA VAL A 60 10.24 -0.34 1.72
C VAL A 60 9.46 -0.55 0.43
N VAL A 61 8.81 0.50 -0.08
CA VAL A 61 8.13 0.43 -1.37
C VAL A 61 9.17 0.24 -2.48
N VAL A 62 9.18 -0.91 -3.14
CA VAL A 62 10.05 -1.18 -4.28
C VAL A 62 9.33 -1.04 -5.63
N ILE A 63 8.00 -1.15 -5.60
CA ILE A 63 7.09 -0.91 -6.73
C ILE A 63 5.87 -0.21 -6.14
N GLY A 64 5.60 1.01 -6.58
CA GLY A 64 4.41 1.76 -6.16
C GLY A 64 3.90 2.71 -7.24
N GLU A 65 3.28 3.81 -6.81
CA GLU A 65 2.62 4.80 -7.68
C GLU A 65 3.57 5.53 -8.64
N GLY A 66 4.87 5.48 -8.35
CA GLY A 66 5.92 6.02 -9.19
C GLY A 66 7.12 6.53 -8.39
N GLU A 67 7.91 7.37 -9.04
CA GLU A 67 9.02 8.07 -8.41
C GLU A 67 8.52 9.18 -7.47
N LYS A 68 9.29 9.49 -6.41
CA LYS A 68 8.93 10.47 -5.37
C LYS A 68 8.50 11.84 -5.91
N ASP A 69 9.08 12.27 -7.03
CA ASP A 69 8.77 13.56 -7.64
C ASP A 69 7.40 13.57 -8.35
N ASN A 70 6.85 12.40 -8.67
CA ASN A 70 5.59 12.22 -9.40
C ASN A 70 4.47 11.65 -8.53
N ALA A 71 4.80 10.97 -7.43
CA ALA A 71 3.85 10.36 -6.52
C ALA A 71 4.08 10.86 -5.07
N PRO A 72 3.10 11.55 -4.45
CA PRO A 72 3.27 12.09 -3.10
C PRO A 72 3.26 11.01 -2.00
N MET A 73 2.67 9.84 -2.29
CA MET A 73 2.53 8.70 -1.39
C MET A 73 2.71 7.41 -2.17
N LEU A 74 3.13 6.36 -1.46
CA LEU A 74 3.45 5.03 -1.98
C LEU A 74 4.45 5.09 -3.16
N PHE A 75 5.45 5.98 -3.05
CA PHE A 75 6.49 6.13 -4.06
C PHE A 75 7.65 5.16 -3.84
N ASN A 76 8.41 4.86 -4.88
CA ASN A 76 9.59 3.99 -4.81
C ASN A 76 10.61 4.52 -3.79
N GLY A 77 10.96 3.69 -2.80
CA GLY A 77 11.86 4.02 -1.69
C GLY A 77 11.15 4.57 -0.46
N GLU A 78 9.83 4.68 -0.44
CA GLU A 78 9.10 5.09 0.76
C GLU A 78 9.14 4.01 1.85
N GLU A 79 9.42 4.40 3.09
CA GLU A 79 9.30 3.54 4.26
C GLU A 79 7.84 3.44 4.72
N VAL A 80 7.38 2.21 4.94
CA VAL A 80 6.00 1.87 5.35
C VAL A 80 5.99 0.81 6.45
N GLY A 81 4.88 0.73 7.17
CA GLY A 81 4.79 -0.05 8.40
C GLY A 81 5.13 0.79 9.63
N ASN A 82 4.96 0.21 10.81
CA ASN A 82 5.16 0.89 12.08
C ASN A 82 6.62 0.84 12.59
N GLY A 83 7.52 0.15 11.89
CA GLY A 83 8.93 -0.01 12.27
C GLY A 83 9.27 -1.30 13.03
N ASP A 84 8.27 -2.06 13.47
CA ASP A 84 8.45 -3.35 14.14
C ASP A 84 8.42 -4.51 13.12
N GLY A 85 8.63 -5.75 13.57
CA GLY A 85 8.44 -6.94 12.73
C GLY A 85 9.54 -7.17 11.68
N PRO A 86 9.25 -7.86 10.56
CA PRO A 86 10.25 -8.23 9.56
C PRO A 86 10.62 -7.07 8.61
N GLU A 87 11.82 -7.13 8.04
CA GLU A 87 12.20 -6.31 6.87
C GLU A 87 11.55 -6.88 5.62
N CYS A 88 10.87 -6.04 4.84
CA CYS A 88 10.22 -6.48 3.61
C CYS A 88 10.32 -5.45 2.47
N ASP A 89 10.45 -5.98 1.26
CA ASP A 89 10.17 -5.22 0.05
C ASP A 89 8.65 -5.21 -0.16
N PHE A 90 8.09 -4.03 -0.36
CA PHE A 90 6.65 -3.81 -0.50
C PHE A 90 6.33 -3.38 -1.93
N ALA A 91 5.47 -4.14 -2.60
CA ALA A 91 4.93 -3.78 -3.90
C ALA A 91 3.44 -3.46 -3.76
N VAL A 92 2.99 -2.39 -4.37
CA VAL A 92 1.61 -1.91 -4.25
C VAL A 92 1.08 -1.38 -5.57
N ASP A 93 -0.18 -1.69 -5.81
CA ASP A 93 -1.03 -1.11 -6.85
C ASP A 93 -2.42 -0.90 -6.20
N PRO A 94 -2.75 0.33 -5.77
CA PRO A 94 -3.98 0.61 -5.05
C PRO A 94 -5.25 0.35 -5.86
N VAL A 95 -5.20 0.59 -7.18
CA VAL A 95 -6.28 0.25 -8.12
C VAL A 95 -5.70 -0.24 -9.44
N ASP A 96 -5.52 -1.56 -9.54
CA ASP A 96 -5.23 -2.21 -10.83
C ASP A 96 -6.46 -2.06 -11.75
N GLY A 97 -6.36 -1.16 -12.72
CA GLY A 97 -7.43 -0.88 -13.68
C GLY A 97 -8.33 0.29 -13.29
N THR A 98 -7.76 1.45 -12.92
CA THR A 98 -8.50 2.70 -12.66
C THR A 98 -9.53 3.07 -13.75
N THR A 99 -9.21 2.79 -15.02
CA THR A 99 -10.13 3.01 -16.14
C THR A 99 -11.36 2.10 -16.07
N LEU A 100 -11.20 0.83 -15.69
CA LEU A 100 -12.31 -0.11 -15.51
C LEU A 100 -13.15 0.29 -14.30
N MET A 101 -12.51 0.67 -13.19
CA MET A 101 -13.19 1.18 -12.00
C MET A 101 -14.04 2.41 -12.32
N SER A 102 -13.49 3.39 -13.05
CA SER A 102 -14.20 4.65 -13.34
C SER A 102 -15.35 4.55 -14.34
N LYS A 103 -15.38 3.51 -15.19
CA LYS A 103 -16.32 3.40 -16.32
C LYS A 103 -17.64 2.74 -15.95
#